data_AF-A0A4Y2SP78-F1
#
_entry.id   AF-A0A4Y2SP78-F1
#
_cell.length_a   1.000
_cell.length_b   1.000
_cell.length_c   1.000
_cell.angle_alpha   90.00
_cell.angle_beta   90.00
_cell.angle_gamma   90.00
#
_symmetry.space_group_name_H-M   'P 1'
#
loop_
_entity.id
_entity.type
_entity.pdbx_description
1 polymer ?
#
loop_
_entity_poly.entity_id
_entity_poly.type
_entity_poly.pdbx_seq_one_letter_code
_entity_poly.pdbx_strand_id
1 'polypeptide(L)'
;MKTFRTAWVNCIDKTKNINKDLESMKQYFDFSDYPRDRSLYSDENKKKIGYFKDELNGQPCLEFIGLRSKIYSILSERGEKQTAKGIYKSVRQQQLKHANYRQCLFR
;
A
#
# COMPACT_ATOMS: atom_id res chain seq x y z
N MET A 1 -7.23 -25.72 -17.03
CA MET A 1 -6.25 -25.04 -16.13
C MET A 1 -6.67 -23.58 -15.98
N LYS A 2 -7.49 -23.24 -14.97
CA LYS A 2 -7.95 -21.85 -14.77
C LYS A 2 -6.80 -21.06 -14.15
N THR A 3 -6.18 -20.16 -14.90
CA THR A 3 -5.19 -19.23 -14.38
C THR A 3 -5.86 -18.35 -13.33
N PHE A 4 -5.39 -18.43 -12.08
CA PHE A 4 -5.78 -17.52 -11.01
C PHE A 4 -5.44 -16.08 -11.42
N ARG A 5 -6.39 -15.37 -12.05
CA ARG A 5 -6.31 -13.92 -12.24
C ARG A 5 -6.67 -13.29 -10.90
N THR A 6 -5.69 -13.03 -10.05
CA THR A 6 -5.91 -12.12 -8.91
C THR A 6 -6.05 -10.72 -9.47
N ALA A 7 -7.27 -10.18 -9.40
CA ALA A 7 -7.60 -8.80 -9.72
C ALA A 7 -8.24 -8.17 -8.48
N TRP A 8 -7.67 -7.07 -8.00
CA TRP A 8 -8.41 -6.04 -7.28
C TRP A 8 -8.08 -4.73 -8.00
N VAL A 9 -9.06 -3.87 -8.19
CA VAL A 9 -8.96 -2.72 -9.13
C VAL A 9 -9.31 -1.41 -8.44
N ASN A 10 -9.78 -1.47 -7.19
CA ASN A 10 -9.99 -0.29 -6.35
C ASN A 10 -9.88 -0.68 -4.87
N CYS A 11 -9.09 0.07 -4.13
CA CYS A 11 -8.93 -0.05 -2.68
C CYS A 11 -9.72 1.04 -1.93
N ILE A 12 -10.79 1.56 -2.53
CA ILE A 12 -11.69 2.50 -1.86
C ILE A 12 -12.39 1.75 -0.73
N ASP A 13 -11.91 2.00 0.48
CA ASP A 13 -12.44 1.43 1.70
C ASP A 13 -13.87 1.97 1.94
N LYS A 14 -14.83 1.07 2.21
CA LYS A 14 -16.25 1.43 2.42
C LYS A 14 -16.51 2.04 3.80
N THR A 15 -15.50 2.11 4.67
CA THR A 15 -15.68 2.50 6.08
C THR A 15 -15.62 4.01 6.24
N LYS A 16 -16.65 4.59 6.86
CA LYS A 16 -16.85 6.04 6.95
C LYS A 16 -15.75 6.79 7.72
N ASN A 17 -14.96 6.14 8.57
CA ASN A 17 -13.93 6.79 9.40
C ASN A 17 -12.79 5.84 9.83
N ILE A 18 -11.90 5.51 8.90
CA ILE A 18 -10.68 4.69 9.13
C ILE A 18 -9.87 5.20 10.33
N ASN A 19 -9.87 6.52 10.55
CA ASN A 19 -9.16 7.16 11.65
C ASN A 19 -9.64 6.69 13.03
N LYS A 20 -10.95 6.46 13.23
CA LYS A 20 -11.48 6.01 14.53
C LYS A 20 -11.10 4.56 14.82
N ASP A 21 -11.12 3.71 13.80
CA ASP A 21 -10.72 2.31 13.93
C ASP A 21 -9.23 2.21 14.25
N LEU A 22 -8.39 3.02 13.59
CA LEU A 22 -6.96 3.14 13.88
C LEU A 22 -6.69 3.66 15.30
N GLU A 23 -7.48 4.63 15.77
CA GLU A 23 -7.37 5.15 17.13
C GLU A 23 -7.69 4.08 18.18
N SER A 24 -8.69 3.23 17.94
CA SER A 24 -9.03 2.11 18.82
C SER A 24 -7.90 1.06 18.91
N MET A 25 -7.12 0.91 17.83
CA MET A 25 -6.03 -0.06 17.72
C MET A 25 -4.64 0.55 17.92
N LYS A 26 -4.54 1.79 18.42
CA LYS A 26 -3.26 2.53 18.55
C LYS A 26 -2.16 1.79 19.29
N GLN A 27 -2.54 0.88 20.19
CA GLN A 27 -1.61 0.06 20.97
C GLN A 27 -0.84 -0.97 20.12
N TYR A 28 -1.28 -1.26 18.90
CA TYR A 28 -0.62 -2.23 18.00
C TYR A 28 0.14 -1.57 16.85
N PHE A 29 -0.12 -0.28 16.60
CA PHE A 29 0.42 0.45 15.46
C PHE A 29 1.47 1.48 15.88
N ASP A 30 2.43 1.69 14.98
CA ASP A 30 3.40 2.79 15.05
C ASP A 30 2.93 3.93 14.15
N PHE A 31 2.44 5.02 14.77
CA PHE A 31 1.97 6.23 14.09
C PHE A 31 3.02 7.35 14.02
N SER A 32 4.26 7.08 14.40
CA SER A 32 5.33 8.10 14.46
C SER A 32 5.72 8.69 13.09
N ASP A 33 5.33 8.03 11.99
CA ASP A 33 5.61 8.43 10.61
C ASP A 33 4.46 9.25 9.98
N TYR A 34 3.38 9.50 10.72
CA TYR A 34 2.28 10.33 10.24
C TYR A 34 2.70 11.81 10.23
N PRO A 35 2.13 12.64 9.34
CA PRO A 35 2.33 14.08 9.42
C PRO A 35 1.78 14.62 10.75
N ARG A 36 2.54 15.48 11.42
CA ARG A 36 2.21 16.08 12.74
C ARG A 36 0.87 16.81 12.79
N ASP A 37 0.33 17.15 11.63
CA ASP A 37 -0.97 17.82 11.46
C ASP A 37 -2.17 16.88 11.73
N ARG A 38 -1.96 15.56 11.72
CA ARG A 38 -3.03 14.57 11.97
C ARG A 38 -3.14 14.26 13.46
N SER A 39 -4.37 14.24 13.97
CA SER A 39 -4.70 13.90 15.37
C SER A 39 -4.25 12.50 15.82
N LEU A 40 -3.85 11.63 14.90
CA LEU A 40 -3.39 10.26 15.14
C LEU A 40 -1.87 10.15 15.36
N TYR A 41 -1.12 11.25 15.18
CA TYR A 41 0.32 11.25 15.38
C TYR A 41 0.67 10.95 16.85
N SER A 42 1.44 9.90 17.09
CA SER A 42 2.03 9.59 18.38
C SER A 42 3.45 9.04 18.21
N ASP A 43 4.40 9.59 18.95
CA ASP A 43 5.80 9.10 19.02
C ASP A 43 5.95 7.91 19.99
N GLU A 44 4.90 7.49 20.71
CA GLU A 44 4.98 6.51 21.81
C GLU A 44 5.45 5.10 21.37
N ASN A 45 5.19 4.71 20.11
CA ASN A 45 5.51 3.38 19.58
C ASN A 45 6.61 3.38 18.51
N LYS A 46 7.32 4.49 18.36
CA LYS A 46 8.33 4.70 17.32
C LYS A 46 9.39 3.61 17.32
N LYS A 47 9.46 2.85 16.22
CA LYS A 47 10.46 1.78 15.98
C LYS A 47 10.50 0.69 17.06
N LYS A 48 9.42 0.48 17.81
CA LYS A 48 9.32 -0.67 18.71
C LYS A 48 9.13 -1.95 17.91
N ILE A 49 9.89 -2.99 18.26
CA ILE A 49 9.77 -4.32 17.65
C ILE A 49 8.40 -4.92 18.02
N GLY A 50 7.72 -5.51 17.03
CA GLY A 50 6.40 -6.14 17.21
C GLY A 50 5.20 -5.25 16.91
N TYR A 51 5.42 -3.96 16.61
CA TYR A 51 4.36 -3.03 16.22
C TYR A 51 4.19 -2.97 14.70
N PHE A 52 2.95 -2.85 14.25
CA PHE A 52 2.63 -2.71 12.83
C PHE A 52 2.91 -1.29 12.36
N LYS A 53 3.71 -1.18 11.30
CA LYS A 53 3.95 0.08 10.63
C LYS A 53 2.99 0.24 9.47
N ASP A 54 2.40 1.41 9.35
CA ASP A 54 1.69 1.80 8.14
C ASP A 54 2.69 2.22 7.04
N GLU A 55 2.77 1.45 5.95
CA GLU A 55 3.66 1.73 4.83
C GLU A 55 3.19 2.88 3.93
N LEU A 56 1.92 3.28 4.03
CA LEU A 56 1.32 4.34 3.22
C LEU A 56 1.23 5.67 4.00
N ASN A 57 1.75 5.73 5.24
CA ASN A 57 1.76 6.93 6.09
C ASN A 57 0.39 7.63 6.15
N GLY A 58 -0.70 6.86 6.29
CA GLY A 58 -2.07 7.36 6.35
C GLY A 58 -2.65 7.83 5.02
N GLN A 59 -2.00 7.50 3.89
CA GLN A 59 -2.53 7.78 2.56
C GLN A 59 -3.44 6.64 2.08
N PRO A 60 -4.61 6.97 1.48
CA PRO A 60 -5.47 5.95 0.92
C PRO A 60 -4.76 5.26 -0.27
N CYS A 61 -4.82 3.94 -0.28
CA CYS A 61 -4.49 3.16 -1.47
C CYS A 61 -5.63 3.33 -2.48
N LEU A 62 -5.33 3.84 -3.67
CA LEU A 62 -6.33 4.04 -4.72
C LEU A 62 -6.57 2.72 -5.47
N GLU A 63 -5.49 2.12 -5.98
CA GLU A 63 -5.55 0.93 -6.82
C GLU A 63 -4.41 -0.03 -6.45
N PHE A 64 -4.72 -1.32 -6.33
CA PHE A 64 -3.74 -2.36 -6.04
C PHE A 64 -3.84 -3.48 -7.08
N ILE A 65 -2.80 -3.68 -7.88
CA ILE A 65 -2.77 -4.68 -8.94
C ILE A 65 -1.76 -5.76 -8.58
N GLY A 66 -2.23 -6.99 -8.33
CA GLY A 66 -1.41 -8.15 -8.00
C GLY A 66 -1.39 -9.20 -9.11
N LEU A 67 -0.31 -9.25 -9.90
CA LEU A 67 -0.20 -10.24 -10.99
C LEU A 67 0.20 -11.62 -10.49
N ARG A 68 1.20 -11.69 -9.60
CA ARG A 68 1.76 -12.93 -9.03
C ARG A 68 2.35 -12.68 -7.64
N SER A 69 2.73 -13.76 -6.93
CA SER A 69 3.44 -13.65 -5.66
C SER A 69 4.70 -12.78 -5.80
N LYS A 70 4.77 -11.70 -5.00
CA LYS A 70 5.88 -10.72 -5.02
C LYS A 70 6.01 -9.95 -6.34
N ILE A 71 4.94 -9.89 -7.15
CA ILE A 71 4.81 -9.05 -8.34
C ILE A 71 3.48 -8.28 -8.26
N TYR A 72 3.55 -7.04 -7.81
CA TYR A 72 2.38 -6.17 -7.62
C TYR A 72 2.74 -4.70 -7.80
N SER A 73 1.73 -3.89 -8.07
CA SER A 73 1.81 -2.43 -8.14
C SER A 73 0.70 -1.80 -7.32
N ILE A 74 1.04 -0.76 -6.58
CA ILE A 74 0.18 -0.04 -5.65
C ILE A 74 0.18 1.42 -6.09
N LEU A 75 -1.00 1.98 -6.34
CA LEU A 75 -1.19 3.38 -6.65
C LEU A 75 -1.74 4.10 -5.42
N SER A 76 -1.06 5.17 -5.03
CA SER A 76 -1.46 6.07 -3.95
C SER A 76 -1.45 7.51 -4.47
N GLU A 77 -2.08 8.45 -3.75
CA GLU A 77 -2.05 9.88 -4.14
C GLU A 77 -0.64 10.46 -4.24
N ARG A 78 0.31 9.95 -3.43
CA ARG A 78 1.71 10.40 -3.46
C ARG A 78 2.54 9.78 -4.58
N GLY A 79 2.05 8.72 -5.21
CA GLY A 79 2.75 8.05 -6.31
C GLY A 79 2.51 6.55 -6.37
N GLU A 80 3.23 5.92 -7.30
CA GLU A 80 3.17 4.48 -7.55
C GLU A 80 4.31 3.75 -6.84
N LYS A 81 3.98 2.68 -6.11
CA LYS A 81 4.93 1.74 -5.51
C LYS A 81 4.78 0.39 -6.17
N GLN A 82 5.90 -0.16 -6.64
CA GLN A 82 5.90 -1.41 -7.40
C GLN A 82 6.98 -2.37 -6.93
N THR A 83 6.58 -3.62 -6.84
CA THR A 83 7.45 -4.72 -6.45
C THR A 83 7.37 -5.76 -7.55
N ALA A 84 8.52 -6.09 -8.14
CA ALA A 84 8.63 -7.17 -9.12
C ALA A 84 9.89 -7.97 -8.82
N LYS A 85 9.73 -9.11 -8.13
CA LYS A 85 10.85 -10.00 -7.83
C LYS A 85 11.46 -10.55 -9.13
N GLY A 86 12.79 -10.51 -9.22
CA GLY A 86 13.54 -10.97 -10.40
C GLY A 86 13.84 -9.89 -11.44
N ILE A 87 13.25 -8.70 -11.31
CA ILE A 87 13.52 -7.57 -12.22
C ILE A 87 14.47 -6.59 -11.54
N TYR A 88 15.50 -6.17 -12.29
CA TYR A 88 16.47 -5.15 -11.87
C TYR A 88 15.77 -3.84 -11.48
N LYS A 89 16.29 -3.19 -10.43
CA LYS A 89 15.68 -1.98 -9.87
C LYS A 89 15.59 -0.84 -10.88
N SER A 90 16.63 -0.64 -11.71
CA SER A 90 16.67 0.39 -12.76
C SER A 90 15.54 0.21 -13.77
N VAL A 91 15.40 -1.01 -14.30
CA VAL A 91 14.34 -1.37 -15.25
C VAL A 91 12.97 -1.17 -14.62
N ARG A 92 12.81 -1.57 -13.36
CA ARG A 92 11.55 -1.40 -12.63
C ARG A 92 11.15 0.07 -12.51
N GLN A 93 12.07 0.94 -12.14
CA GLN A 93 11.78 2.37 -11.95
C GLN A 93 11.55 3.12 -13.27
N GLN A 94 12.18 2.67 -14.37
CA GLN A 94 12.10 3.37 -15.66
C GLN A 94 10.98 2.86 -16.57
N GLN A 95 10.73 1.55 -16.59
CA GLN A 95 9.88 0.92 -17.61
C GLN A 95 8.57 0.33 -17.08
N LEU A 96 8.56 -0.13 -15.83
CA LEU A 96 7.34 -0.66 -15.24
C LEU A 96 6.57 0.51 -14.63
N LYS A 97 5.38 0.79 -15.16
CA LYS A 97 4.42 1.75 -14.59
C LYS A 97 3.16 1.02 -14.18
N HIS A 98 2.37 1.60 -13.29
CA HIS A 98 1.09 1.02 -12.86
C HIS A 98 0.19 0.66 -14.05
N ALA A 99 0.20 1.49 -15.11
CA ALA A 99 -0.53 1.24 -16.36
C ALA A 99 -0.15 -0.09 -17.05
N ASN A 100 1.12 -0.50 -17.02
CA ASN A 100 1.55 -1.77 -17.61
C ASN A 100 0.95 -2.97 -16.86
N TYR A 101 0.90 -2.90 -15.52
CA TYR A 101 0.27 -3.94 -14.70
C TYR A 101 -1.22 -4.03 -14.99
N ARG A 102 -1.89 -2.88 -15.14
CA ARG A 102 -3.30 -2.79 -15.51
C ARG A 102 -3.58 -3.44 -16.87
N GLN A 103 -2.77 -3.09 -17.87
CA GLN A 103 -2.89 -3.68 -19.22
C GLN A 103 -2.68 -5.19 -19.20
N CYS A 104 -1.72 -5.70 -18.44
CA CYS A 104 -1.48 -7.15 -18.30
C CYS A 104 -2.64 -7.89 -17.62
N LEU A 105 -3.34 -7.25 -16.67
CA LEU A 105 -4.44 -7.87 -15.95
C LEU A 105 -5.71 -8.00 -16.81
N PHE A 106 -6.02 -6.98 -17.60
CA PHE A 106 -7.21 -6.93 -18.47
C PHE A 106 -6.98 -7.50 -19.87
N ARG A 107 -5.79 -8.03 -20.16
CA ARG A 107 -5.47 -8.71 -21.41
C ARG A 107 -6.24 -10.03 -21.57
#